data_AF-A0A4Y9L9P2-F1
#
_entry.id   AF-A0A4Y9L9P2-F1
#
_cell.length_a   1.000
_cell.length_b   1.000
_cell.length_c   1.000
_cell.angle_alpha   90.00
_cell.angle_beta   90.00
_cell.angle_gamma   90.00
#
_symmetry.space_group_name_H-M   'P 1'
#
loop_
_entity.id
_entity.type
_entity.pdbx_description
1 polymer ?
#
loop_
_entity_poly.entity_id
_entity_poly.type
_entity_poly.pdbx_seq_one_letter_code
_entity_poly.pdbx_strand_id
1 'polypeptide(L)'
;MAGSRGRLLAGAMLLLSISSGPPVFASDCVPVPQTVAPLRLAALSRGFNADGWINGAAPSRELLQQLRSAGMSHVRLPVPAERVMPGFASKDEREATLRVLDQALKQLTALGYAISVDLHPGDRFNRLHKEDQDAALRQMQEAWSGLAEVIRSYPADRVFAELLNEPDIDADKWQTEVEALAAFVRNLLPATTLIVGPVNWQRADSLPRFRPLPDPDVVYAIHFYDPMVFTHQAHWDAQDPLHDIIDLPYPINAGDPKVQALRQDLQLRGATKALGMLDVAIAAAKDKPGADRWLAPALQWQQQFARPIIINEFGVLKAGAPRASRLRWLAEVTAYARDHCWGWTHWELAQGFGLVDRNTGRPDPDVMRALLGATRPGRR
;
A
#
# COMPACT_ATOMS: atom_id res chain seq x y z
N MET A 1 -7.50 8.15 72.00
CA MET A 1 -8.00 7.24 70.95
C MET A 1 -8.19 8.04 69.67
N ALA A 2 -7.83 7.43 68.55
CA ALA A 2 -7.48 8.07 67.27
C ALA A 2 -8.62 8.84 66.57
N GLY A 3 -8.30 10.02 66.04
CA GLY A 3 -9.08 10.72 65.02
C GLY A 3 -8.39 10.61 63.67
N SER A 4 -8.99 9.86 62.74
CA SER A 4 -8.51 9.64 61.37
C SER A 4 -8.68 10.91 60.52
N ARG A 5 -7.59 11.41 59.93
CA ARG A 5 -7.61 12.40 58.85
C ARG A 5 -7.41 11.69 57.52
N GLY A 6 -8.48 11.54 56.75
CA GLY A 6 -8.40 11.11 55.35
C GLY A 6 -7.79 12.23 54.49
N ARG A 7 -6.67 11.95 53.83
CA ARG A 7 -6.13 12.77 52.74
C ARG A 7 -6.61 12.20 51.42
N LEU A 8 -7.44 12.96 50.69
CA LEU A 8 -7.71 12.71 49.27
C LEU A 8 -6.46 13.04 48.47
N LEU A 9 -5.91 12.05 47.77
CA LEU A 9 -4.91 12.24 46.72
C LEU A 9 -5.64 12.53 45.41
N ALA A 10 -5.64 13.80 45.00
CA ALA A 10 -6.01 14.19 43.64
C ALA A 10 -4.87 13.79 42.69
N GLY A 11 -5.09 12.72 41.92
CA GLY A 11 -4.18 12.33 40.84
C GLY A 11 -4.31 13.30 39.67
N ALA A 12 -3.27 14.08 39.41
CA ALA A 12 -3.17 14.90 38.21
C ALA A 12 -2.95 13.98 36.98
N MET A 13 -3.97 13.83 36.13
CA MET A 13 -3.79 13.29 34.79
C MET A 13 -3.00 14.30 33.96
N LEU A 14 -1.73 14.02 33.70
CA LEU A 14 -0.99 14.70 32.63
C LEU A 14 -1.60 14.28 31.29
N LEU A 15 -2.41 15.15 30.71
CA LEU A 15 -2.72 15.13 29.28
C LEU A 15 -1.44 15.49 28.54
N LEU A 16 -0.68 14.47 28.11
CA LEU A 16 0.36 14.64 27.11
C LEU A 16 -0.34 15.06 25.81
N SER A 17 -0.33 16.37 25.52
CA SER A 17 -0.67 16.90 24.21
C SER A 17 0.31 16.31 23.20
N ILE A 18 -0.15 15.29 22.48
CA ILE A 18 0.55 14.76 21.31
C ILE A 18 0.52 15.89 20.28
N SER A 19 1.63 16.59 20.13
CA SER A 19 1.81 17.58 19.07
C SER A 19 1.88 16.86 17.71
N SER A 20 0.71 16.56 17.15
CA SER A 20 0.53 15.98 15.82
C SER A 20 0.59 17.08 14.76
N GLY A 21 1.79 17.64 14.56
CA GLY A 21 2.05 18.46 13.38
C GLY A 21 1.70 17.68 12.09
N PRO A 22 1.26 18.37 11.01
CA PRO A 22 1.00 17.70 9.75
C PRO A 22 2.27 16.97 9.30
N PRO A 23 2.15 15.75 8.74
CA PRO A 23 3.31 15.09 8.17
C PRO A 23 3.87 16.00 7.07
N VAL A 24 5.18 16.17 7.06
CA VAL A 24 5.93 16.85 6.00
C VAL A 24 6.84 15.79 5.39
N PHE A 25 7.02 15.80 4.07
CA PHE A 25 8.13 15.06 3.48
C PHE A 25 9.44 15.49 4.14
N ALA A 26 10.44 14.61 4.15
CA ALA A 26 11.78 15.04 4.53
C ALA A 26 12.18 16.23 3.63
N SER A 27 12.87 17.22 4.21
CA SER A 27 13.32 18.46 3.54
C SER A 27 14.30 18.25 2.37
N ASP A 28 14.64 16.99 2.06
CA ASP A 28 15.82 16.62 1.29
C ASP A 28 15.47 15.84 0.00
N CYS A 29 14.19 15.56 -0.26
CA CYS A 29 13.78 14.85 -1.47
C CYS A 29 13.83 15.79 -2.68
N VAL A 30 13.97 15.26 -3.90
CA VAL A 30 14.03 16.08 -5.13
C VAL A 30 12.61 16.40 -5.60
N PRO A 31 12.08 17.61 -5.38
CA PRO A 31 10.71 17.92 -5.74
C PRO A 31 10.61 18.20 -7.24
N VAL A 32 9.74 17.48 -7.92
CA VAL A 32 9.23 17.87 -9.25
C VAL A 32 8.01 18.77 -9.02
N PRO A 33 7.71 19.78 -9.87
CA PRO A 33 6.42 20.47 -9.80
C PRO A 33 5.27 19.47 -9.72
N GLN A 34 4.35 19.67 -8.79
CA GLN A 34 3.23 18.75 -8.55
C GLN A 34 1.91 19.43 -8.81
N THR A 35 0.95 18.67 -9.32
CA THR A 35 -0.42 19.14 -9.56
C THR A 35 -1.35 18.98 -8.35
N VAL A 36 -0.90 18.26 -7.31
CA VAL A 36 -1.63 18.01 -6.05
C VAL A 36 -1.03 18.85 -4.92
N ALA A 37 -1.88 19.34 -4.01
CA ALA A 37 -1.45 20.14 -2.88
C ALA A 37 -0.38 19.44 -2.00
N PRO A 38 0.74 20.12 -1.65
CA PRO A 38 1.83 19.49 -0.91
C PRO A 38 1.45 18.81 0.41
N LEU A 39 0.49 19.37 1.15
CA LEU A 39 0.01 18.79 2.41
C LEU A 39 -0.69 17.44 2.20
N ARG A 40 -1.39 17.25 1.08
CA ARG A 40 -2.05 15.98 0.75
C ARG A 40 -1.03 14.91 0.39
N LEU A 41 -0.01 15.28 -0.40
CA LEU A 41 1.09 14.38 -0.71
C LEU A 41 1.86 13.99 0.55
N ALA A 42 2.12 14.95 1.44
CA ALA A 42 2.81 14.67 2.69
C ALA A 42 1.97 13.80 3.64
N ALA A 43 0.64 13.90 3.56
CA ALA A 43 -0.28 13.02 4.28
C ALA A 43 -0.08 11.54 3.89
N LEU A 44 0.22 11.27 2.62
CA LEU A 44 0.49 9.95 2.04
C LEU A 44 1.95 9.45 2.23
N SER A 45 2.79 10.21 2.96
CA SER A 45 4.25 9.96 2.97
C SER A 45 4.70 8.64 3.60
N ARG A 46 3.95 8.11 4.58
CA ARG A 46 4.33 6.91 5.37
C ARG A 46 3.09 6.13 5.78
N GLY A 47 2.79 5.05 5.08
CA GLY A 47 1.54 4.31 5.25
C GLY A 47 1.68 2.81 5.47
N PHE A 48 0.57 2.19 5.87
CA PHE A 48 0.41 0.74 5.89
C PHE A 48 -0.97 0.35 5.35
N ASN A 49 -1.05 -0.83 4.74
CA ASN A 49 -2.28 -1.43 4.28
C ASN A 49 -2.97 -2.12 5.46
N ALA A 50 -4.21 -1.75 5.74
CA ALA A 50 -5.05 -2.42 6.72
C ALA A 50 -5.99 -3.40 6.03
N ASP A 51 -5.38 -4.34 5.30
CA ASP A 51 -6.10 -5.43 4.65
C ASP A 51 -6.93 -6.25 5.65
N GLY A 52 -8.08 -6.74 5.20
CA GLY A 52 -8.98 -7.53 6.02
C GLY A 52 -9.78 -6.75 7.07
N TRP A 53 -9.62 -5.42 7.22
CA TRP A 53 -10.43 -4.65 8.15
C TRP A 53 -11.90 -4.64 7.71
N ILE A 54 -12.17 -4.22 6.47
CA ILE A 54 -13.54 -3.95 5.99
C ILE A 54 -14.43 -5.20 5.96
N ASN A 55 -13.83 -6.38 5.73
CA ASN A 55 -14.50 -7.68 5.67
C ASN A 55 -14.13 -8.61 6.84
N GLY A 56 -13.43 -8.11 7.85
CA GLY A 56 -12.90 -8.90 8.95
C GLY A 56 -12.76 -8.11 10.24
N ALA A 57 -11.65 -8.30 10.95
CA ALA A 57 -11.44 -7.74 12.28
C ALA A 57 -10.75 -6.37 12.21
N ALA A 58 -11.34 -5.38 12.90
CA ALA A 58 -10.72 -4.08 13.06
C ALA A 58 -9.43 -4.18 13.91
N PRO A 59 -8.34 -3.50 13.52
CA PRO A 59 -7.17 -3.33 14.39
C PRO A 59 -7.53 -2.66 15.71
N SER A 60 -6.87 -3.05 16.80
CA SER A 60 -7.10 -2.40 18.09
C SER A 60 -6.70 -0.92 18.04
N ARG A 61 -7.41 -0.10 18.80
CA ARG A 61 -7.12 1.34 18.88
C ARG A 61 -5.70 1.59 19.41
N GLU A 62 -5.25 0.77 20.35
CA GLU A 62 -3.93 0.82 20.96
C GLU A 62 -2.84 0.57 19.92
N LEU A 63 -3.02 -0.43 19.04
CA LEU A 63 -2.09 -0.71 17.95
C LEU A 63 -1.99 0.48 16.99
N LEU A 64 -3.13 1.06 16.59
CA LEU A 64 -3.15 2.23 15.72
C LEU A 64 -2.48 3.44 16.37
N GLN A 65 -2.64 3.64 17.68
CA GLN A 65 -1.95 4.70 18.43
C GLN A 65 -0.44 4.47 18.48
N GLN A 66 0.01 3.22 18.66
CA GLN A 66 1.43 2.87 18.63
C GLN A 66 2.05 3.18 17.26
N LEU A 67 1.40 2.75 16.17
CA LEU A 67 1.85 3.03 14.81
C LEU A 67 1.89 4.52 14.49
N ARG A 68 0.89 5.27 14.95
CA ARG A 68 0.82 6.73 14.76
C ARG A 68 1.97 7.41 15.47
N SER A 69 2.21 7.04 16.72
CA SER A 69 3.28 7.57 17.57
C SER A 69 4.67 7.21 17.03
N ALA A 70 4.79 6.06 16.37
CA ALA A 70 6.02 5.65 15.70
C ALA A 70 6.30 6.45 14.41
N GLY A 71 5.32 7.16 13.86
CA GLY A 71 5.50 8.05 12.70
C GLY A 71 4.73 7.65 11.44
N MET A 72 3.93 6.57 11.48
CA MET A 72 2.97 6.27 10.41
C MET A 72 1.93 7.40 10.31
N SER A 73 1.57 7.80 9.11
CA SER A 73 0.65 8.92 8.85
C SER A 73 -0.51 8.57 7.94
N HIS A 74 -0.42 7.48 7.19
CA HIS A 74 -1.42 7.05 6.21
C HIS A 74 -1.88 5.61 6.46
N VAL A 75 -3.13 5.32 6.15
CA VAL A 75 -3.69 3.97 6.11
C VAL A 75 -4.41 3.77 4.78
N ARG A 76 -4.05 2.73 4.03
CA ARG A 76 -4.85 2.28 2.88
C ARG A 76 -5.86 1.25 3.35
N LEU A 77 -7.14 1.46 2.99
CA LEU A 77 -8.26 0.58 3.31
C LEU A 77 -8.78 -0.07 2.03
N PRO A 78 -8.34 -1.31 1.73
CA PRO A 78 -8.98 -2.14 0.71
C PRO A 78 -10.43 -2.42 1.07
N VAL A 79 -11.36 -1.94 0.25
CA VAL A 79 -12.79 -2.24 0.32
C VAL A 79 -13.10 -3.29 -0.74
N PRO A 80 -13.55 -4.51 -0.37
CA PRO A 80 -13.91 -5.52 -1.36
C PRO A 80 -15.02 -5.02 -2.29
N ALA A 81 -14.70 -4.82 -3.56
CA ALA A 81 -15.56 -4.17 -4.55
C ALA A 81 -16.90 -4.89 -4.69
N GLU A 82 -16.87 -6.22 -4.72
CA GLU A 82 -18.07 -7.06 -4.82
C GLU A 82 -19.04 -6.88 -3.65
N ARG A 83 -18.58 -6.37 -2.50
CA ARG A 83 -19.44 -6.08 -1.34
C ARG A 83 -20.09 -4.71 -1.37
N VAL A 84 -19.72 -3.85 -2.32
CA VAL A 84 -20.29 -2.51 -2.51
C VAL A 84 -20.94 -2.34 -3.90
N MET A 85 -20.91 -3.39 -4.74
CA MET A 85 -21.49 -3.41 -6.08
C MET A 85 -22.87 -4.11 -6.11
N PRO A 86 -23.93 -3.49 -6.64
CA PRO A 86 -25.27 -4.08 -6.69
C PRO A 86 -25.37 -5.42 -7.44
N GLY A 87 -24.48 -5.66 -8.42
CA GLY A 87 -24.45 -6.90 -9.19
C GLY A 87 -23.88 -8.10 -8.44
N PHE A 88 -23.25 -7.89 -7.28
CA PHE A 88 -22.55 -8.93 -6.52
C PHE A 88 -22.99 -9.05 -5.06
N ALA A 89 -23.63 -8.02 -4.52
CA ALA A 89 -24.11 -7.96 -3.14
C ALA A 89 -25.50 -7.32 -3.04
N SER A 90 -26.29 -7.85 -2.11
CA SER A 90 -27.60 -7.29 -1.74
C SER A 90 -27.46 -5.88 -1.15
N LYS A 91 -28.57 -5.13 -1.12
CA LYS A 91 -28.59 -3.78 -0.51
C LYS A 91 -28.09 -3.82 0.95
N ASP A 92 -28.55 -4.77 1.75
CA ASP A 92 -28.18 -4.88 3.17
C ASP A 92 -26.69 -5.16 3.37
N GLU A 93 -26.09 -6.01 2.53
CA GLU A 93 -24.65 -6.30 2.56
C GLU A 93 -23.82 -5.06 2.19
N ARG A 94 -24.26 -4.30 1.18
CA ARG A 94 -23.61 -3.04 0.79
C ARG A 94 -23.68 -2.02 1.90
N GLU A 95 -24.86 -1.79 2.48
CA GLU A 95 -25.03 -0.86 3.59
C GLU A 95 -24.23 -1.27 4.83
N ALA A 96 -24.16 -2.57 5.14
CA ALA A 96 -23.34 -3.08 6.23
C ALA A 96 -21.86 -2.78 5.99
N THR A 97 -21.37 -3.00 4.77
CA THR A 97 -19.98 -2.71 4.39
C THR A 97 -19.66 -1.21 4.49
N LEU A 98 -20.57 -0.35 4.01
CA LEU A 98 -20.42 1.11 4.12
C LEU A 98 -20.43 1.61 5.57
N ARG A 99 -21.22 0.97 6.47
CA ARG A 99 -21.17 1.28 7.91
C ARG A 99 -19.83 0.90 8.54
N VAL A 100 -19.22 -0.21 8.14
CA VAL A 100 -17.89 -0.60 8.62
C VAL A 100 -16.83 0.39 8.13
N LEU A 101 -16.91 0.81 6.86
CA LEU A 101 -16.03 1.85 6.31
C LEU A 101 -16.15 3.16 7.09
N ASP A 102 -17.38 3.63 7.36
CA ASP A 102 -17.62 4.84 8.15
C ASP A 102 -16.95 4.75 9.53
N GLN A 103 -17.14 3.63 10.24
CA GLN A 103 -16.51 3.41 11.54
C GLN A 103 -14.98 3.42 11.46
N ALA A 104 -14.39 2.82 10.43
CA ALA A 104 -12.95 2.82 10.20
C ALA A 104 -12.43 4.25 9.94
N LEU A 105 -13.09 5.01 9.05
CA LEU A 105 -12.73 6.39 8.75
C LEU A 105 -12.83 7.28 10.00
N LYS A 106 -13.90 7.17 10.78
CA LYS A 106 -14.06 7.88 12.05
C LYS A 106 -12.94 7.60 13.05
N GLN A 107 -12.57 6.33 13.22
CA GLN A 107 -11.50 5.94 14.13
C GLN A 107 -10.13 6.46 13.66
N LEU A 108 -9.82 6.29 12.37
CA LEU A 108 -8.54 6.69 11.80
C LEU A 108 -8.35 8.21 11.77
N THR A 109 -9.37 8.95 11.37
CA THR A 109 -9.33 10.42 11.38
C THR A 109 -9.21 10.98 12.79
N ALA A 110 -9.91 10.40 13.78
CA ALA A 110 -9.76 10.78 15.19
C ALA A 110 -8.34 10.53 15.75
N LEU A 111 -7.60 9.58 15.16
CA LEU A 111 -6.19 9.32 15.47
C LEU A 111 -5.22 10.15 14.60
N GLY A 112 -5.75 11.00 13.72
CA GLY A 112 -4.96 11.90 12.88
C GLY A 112 -4.26 11.22 11.71
N TYR A 113 -4.76 10.08 11.25
CA TYR A 113 -4.34 9.45 10.00
C TYR A 113 -4.96 10.14 8.80
N ALA A 114 -4.25 10.12 7.67
CA ALA A 114 -4.86 10.19 6.36
C ALA A 114 -5.21 8.79 5.88
N ILE A 115 -6.18 8.67 4.98
CA ILE A 115 -6.76 7.40 4.55
C ILE A 115 -6.92 7.40 3.03
N SER A 116 -6.52 6.33 2.35
CA SER A 116 -7.01 6.04 1.01
C SER A 116 -8.03 4.92 1.07
N VAL A 117 -9.20 5.13 0.47
CA VAL A 117 -10.25 4.12 0.31
C VAL A 117 -10.06 3.51 -1.07
N ASP A 118 -9.71 2.24 -1.09
CA ASP A 118 -9.36 1.48 -2.29
C ASP A 118 -10.52 0.55 -2.71
N LEU A 119 -10.98 0.66 -3.95
CA LEU A 119 -11.93 -0.30 -4.51
C LEU A 119 -11.17 -1.56 -4.96
N HIS A 120 -11.18 -2.58 -4.10
CA HIS A 120 -10.37 -3.78 -4.26
C HIS A 120 -11.16 -4.91 -4.95
N PRO A 121 -10.87 -5.28 -6.20
CA PRO A 121 -11.69 -6.23 -6.93
C PRO A 121 -11.55 -7.66 -6.41
N GLY A 122 -12.59 -8.46 -6.62
CA GLY A 122 -12.57 -9.91 -6.42
C GLY A 122 -12.69 -10.66 -7.75
N ASP A 123 -12.59 -11.98 -7.71
CA ASP A 123 -12.57 -12.82 -8.90
C ASP A 123 -13.84 -12.72 -9.76
N ARG A 124 -15.02 -12.50 -9.16
CA ARG A 124 -16.27 -12.38 -9.92
C ARG A 124 -16.31 -11.05 -10.67
N PHE A 125 -15.88 -9.97 -10.04
CA PHE A 125 -15.74 -8.68 -10.71
C PHE A 125 -14.65 -8.72 -11.80
N ASN A 126 -13.48 -9.31 -11.52
CA ASN A 126 -12.41 -9.43 -12.50
C ASN A 126 -12.84 -10.20 -13.75
N ARG A 127 -13.66 -11.26 -13.60
CA ARG A 127 -14.26 -11.95 -14.75
C ARG A 127 -15.21 -11.03 -15.52
N LEU A 128 -16.13 -10.34 -14.83
CA LEU A 128 -17.03 -9.38 -15.48
C LEU A 128 -16.24 -8.30 -16.24
N HIS A 129 -15.18 -7.77 -15.65
CA HIS A 129 -14.36 -6.70 -16.22
C HIS A 129 -13.71 -7.11 -17.55
N LYS A 130 -13.30 -8.37 -17.67
CA LYS A 130 -12.76 -8.95 -18.90
C LYS A 130 -13.83 -9.23 -19.95
N GLU A 131 -15.03 -9.61 -19.52
CA GLU A 131 -16.12 -10.10 -20.40
C GLU A 131 -17.00 -8.96 -20.92
N ASP A 132 -17.36 -7.99 -20.08
CA ASP A 132 -18.27 -6.88 -20.38
C ASP A 132 -17.82 -5.61 -19.65
N GLN A 133 -17.03 -4.80 -20.36
CA GLN A 133 -16.46 -3.56 -19.84
C GLN A 133 -17.53 -2.53 -19.46
N ASP A 134 -18.59 -2.40 -20.25
CA ASP A 134 -19.66 -1.44 -19.97
C ASP A 134 -20.42 -1.81 -18.69
N ALA A 135 -20.66 -3.11 -18.48
CA ALA A 135 -21.25 -3.60 -17.24
C ALA A 135 -20.31 -3.39 -16.04
N ALA A 136 -19.02 -3.65 -16.21
CA ALA A 136 -18.03 -3.43 -15.15
C ALA A 136 -17.92 -1.95 -14.76
N LEU A 137 -17.86 -1.03 -15.72
CA LEU A 137 -17.87 0.41 -15.47
C LEU A 137 -19.12 0.84 -14.71
N ARG A 138 -20.31 0.34 -15.09
CA ARG A 138 -21.55 0.60 -14.33
C ARG A 138 -21.45 0.11 -12.88
N GLN A 139 -20.90 -1.08 -12.65
CA GLN A 139 -20.71 -1.59 -11.28
C GLN A 139 -19.73 -0.72 -10.47
N MET A 140 -18.63 -0.26 -11.09
CA MET A 140 -17.70 0.66 -10.43
C MET A 140 -18.35 2.00 -10.08
N GLN A 141 -19.14 2.58 -10.99
CA GLN A 141 -19.87 3.83 -10.75
C GLN A 141 -20.89 3.69 -9.62
N GLU A 142 -21.63 2.59 -9.56
CA GLU A 142 -22.57 2.29 -8.47
C GLU A 142 -21.85 2.10 -7.13
N ALA A 143 -20.73 1.39 -7.11
CA ALA A 143 -19.90 1.26 -5.91
C ALA A 143 -19.40 2.62 -5.42
N TRP A 144 -18.88 3.45 -6.33
CA TRP A 144 -18.39 4.79 -6.01
C TRP A 144 -19.49 5.74 -5.54
N SER A 145 -20.73 5.58 -6.00
CA SER A 145 -21.87 6.34 -5.50
C SER A 145 -22.07 6.10 -4.00
N GLY A 146 -22.06 4.84 -3.55
CA GLY A 146 -22.17 4.49 -2.13
C GLY A 146 -20.92 4.88 -1.31
N LEU A 147 -19.72 4.66 -1.84
CA LEU A 147 -18.48 5.07 -1.16
C LEU A 147 -18.39 6.58 -0.98
N ALA A 148 -18.82 7.36 -1.98
CA ALA A 148 -18.79 8.81 -1.93
C ALA A 148 -19.72 9.39 -0.85
N GLU A 149 -20.88 8.76 -0.59
CA GLU A 149 -21.77 9.16 0.51
C GLU A 149 -21.05 9.12 1.86
N VAL A 150 -20.25 8.08 2.10
CA VAL A 150 -19.44 7.96 3.32
C VAL A 150 -18.29 8.97 3.31
N ILE A 151 -17.50 9.00 2.23
CA ILE A 151 -16.27 9.83 2.13
C ILE A 151 -16.56 11.33 2.30
N ARG A 152 -17.70 11.83 1.79
CA ARG A 152 -18.10 13.25 1.91
C ARG A 152 -18.22 13.75 3.35
N SER A 153 -18.42 12.85 4.31
CA SER A 153 -18.52 13.18 5.73
C SER A 153 -17.16 13.47 6.38
N TYR A 154 -16.05 13.29 5.65
CA TYR A 154 -14.69 13.41 6.16
C TYR A 154 -13.89 14.50 5.42
N PRO A 155 -12.81 15.04 6.03
CA PRO A 155 -12.00 16.07 5.40
C PRO A 155 -11.34 15.58 4.10
N ALA A 156 -11.56 16.30 3.00
CA ALA A 156 -11.06 15.93 1.67
C ALA A 156 -9.53 16.08 1.51
N ASP A 157 -8.85 16.68 2.49
CA ASP A 157 -7.39 16.70 2.62
C ASP A 157 -6.84 15.52 3.44
N ARG A 158 -7.72 14.64 3.95
CA ARG A 158 -7.37 13.47 4.76
C ARG A 158 -7.89 12.16 4.20
N VAL A 159 -9.02 12.15 3.49
CA VAL A 159 -9.58 10.93 2.88
C VAL A 159 -9.50 11.02 1.36
N PHE A 160 -8.87 10.04 0.75
CA PHE A 160 -8.58 9.93 -0.68
C PHE A 160 -9.36 8.76 -1.31
N ALA A 161 -9.65 8.87 -2.60
CA ALA A 161 -10.41 7.89 -3.36
C ALA A 161 -9.51 7.15 -4.36
N GLU A 162 -9.23 5.87 -4.13
CA GLU A 162 -8.41 5.03 -5.01
C GLU A 162 -9.28 4.14 -5.90
N LEU A 163 -9.32 4.47 -7.20
CA LEU A 163 -10.45 4.14 -8.08
C LEU A 163 -10.70 2.66 -8.31
N LEU A 164 -9.62 1.89 -8.53
CA LEU A 164 -9.65 0.43 -8.70
C LEU A 164 -8.23 -0.11 -8.53
N ASN A 165 -8.08 -1.15 -7.70
CA ASN A 165 -6.85 -1.89 -7.55
C ASN A 165 -6.62 -2.85 -8.74
N GLU A 166 -5.42 -2.82 -9.31
CA GLU A 166 -4.88 -3.80 -10.29
C GLU A 166 -5.85 -4.24 -11.41
N PRO A 167 -6.30 -3.31 -12.27
CA PRO A 167 -7.15 -3.65 -13.42
C PRO A 167 -6.45 -4.66 -14.33
N ASP A 168 -7.13 -5.79 -14.57
CA ASP A 168 -6.63 -6.90 -15.38
C ASP A 168 -7.35 -6.98 -16.74
N ILE A 169 -7.24 -5.90 -17.50
CA ILE A 169 -7.75 -5.75 -18.86
C ILE A 169 -6.69 -5.10 -19.77
N ASP A 170 -6.99 -4.95 -21.07
CA ASP A 170 -6.11 -4.25 -21.99
C ASP A 170 -5.85 -2.79 -21.56
N ALA A 171 -4.62 -2.30 -21.79
CA ALA A 171 -4.18 -0.99 -21.32
C ALA A 171 -4.95 0.18 -21.94
N ASP A 172 -5.28 0.12 -23.23
CA ASP A 172 -6.02 1.21 -23.91
C ASP A 172 -7.50 1.20 -23.50
N LYS A 173 -8.05 0.00 -23.27
CA LYS A 173 -9.38 -0.16 -22.68
C LYS A 173 -9.44 0.43 -21.27
N TRP A 174 -8.47 0.09 -20.41
CA TRP A 174 -8.39 0.65 -19.07
C TRP A 174 -8.22 2.17 -19.09
N GLN A 175 -7.36 2.70 -19.97
CA GLN A 175 -7.15 4.14 -20.09
C GLN A 175 -8.45 4.90 -20.36
N THR A 176 -9.28 4.40 -21.30
CA THR A 176 -10.57 5.03 -21.64
C THR A 176 -11.56 4.93 -20.48
N GLU A 177 -11.59 3.77 -19.81
CA GLU A 177 -12.53 3.50 -18.73
C GLU A 177 -12.19 4.27 -17.45
N VAL A 178 -10.92 4.36 -17.07
CA VAL A 178 -10.50 5.10 -15.88
C VAL A 178 -10.68 6.60 -16.06
N GLU A 179 -10.54 7.14 -17.28
CA GLU A 179 -10.88 8.53 -17.58
C GLU A 179 -12.37 8.81 -17.34
N ALA A 180 -13.25 7.91 -17.81
CA ALA A 180 -14.69 8.01 -17.58
C ALA A 180 -15.06 7.84 -16.10
N LEU A 181 -14.45 6.87 -15.42
CA LEU A 181 -14.67 6.62 -14.00
C LEU A 181 -14.17 7.80 -13.14
N ALA A 182 -12.98 8.34 -13.42
CA ALA A 182 -12.44 9.48 -12.70
C ALA A 182 -13.32 10.73 -12.85
N ALA A 183 -13.83 11.00 -14.05
CA ALA A 183 -14.76 12.11 -14.28
C ALA A 183 -16.06 11.93 -13.47
N PHE A 184 -16.60 10.70 -13.43
CA PHE A 184 -17.76 10.36 -12.62
C PHE A 184 -17.50 10.58 -11.12
N VAL A 185 -16.40 10.03 -10.59
CA VAL A 185 -16.05 10.15 -9.16
C VAL A 185 -15.73 11.60 -8.80
N ARG A 186 -15.10 12.39 -9.67
CA ARG A 186 -14.85 13.81 -9.43
C ARG A 186 -16.15 14.61 -9.27
N ASN A 187 -17.21 14.29 -10.01
CA ASN A 187 -18.52 14.92 -9.79
C ASN A 187 -19.12 14.55 -8.42
N LEU A 188 -18.84 13.34 -7.93
CA LEU A 188 -19.26 12.93 -6.60
C LEU A 188 -18.40 13.57 -5.50
N LEU A 189 -17.10 13.69 -5.71
CA LEU A 189 -16.12 14.13 -4.72
C LEU A 189 -15.24 15.27 -5.25
N PRO A 190 -15.79 16.50 -5.46
CA PRO A 190 -15.07 17.56 -6.18
C PRO A 190 -13.75 17.97 -5.54
N ALA A 191 -13.65 17.91 -4.22
CA ALA A 191 -12.47 18.33 -3.46
C ALA A 191 -11.51 17.19 -3.09
N THR A 192 -11.88 15.93 -3.34
CA THR A 192 -11.10 14.75 -2.90
C THR A 192 -10.03 14.41 -3.93
N THR A 193 -8.78 14.25 -3.50
CA THR A 193 -7.72 13.74 -4.40
C THR A 193 -8.02 12.30 -4.78
N LEU A 194 -7.94 12.02 -6.08
CA LEU A 194 -8.08 10.67 -6.62
C LEU A 194 -6.73 9.97 -6.65
N ILE A 195 -6.74 8.65 -6.50
CA ILE A 195 -5.58 7.78 -6.68
C ILE A 195 -5.92 6.79 -7.79
N VAL A 196 -5.04 6.63 -8.77
CA VAL A 196 -5.24 5.73 -9.92
C VAL A 196 -3.94 5.02 -10.28
N GLY A 197 -4.04 3.79 -10.78
CA GLY A 197 -2.88 3.01 -11.23
C GLY A 197 -3.04 2.48 -12.65
N PRO A 198 -1.94 2.04 -13.28
CA PRO A 198 -1.98 1.37 -14.56
C PRO A 198 -2.46 -0.09 -14.41
N VAL A 199 -2.62 -0.79 -15.54
CA VAL A 199 -2.82 -2.25 -15.58
C VAL A 199 -1.57 -3.02 -15.13
N ASN A 200 -1.61 -4.35 -15.24
CA ASN A 200 -0.46 -5.24 -15.00
C ASN A 200 0.05 -5.11 -13.56
N TRP A 201 -0.83 -5.39 -12.60
CA TRP A 201 -0.57 -5.30 -11.16
C TRP A 201 0.03 -3.95 -10.73
N GLN A 202 -0.40 -2.86 -11.39
CA GLN A 202 0.09 -1.51 -11.16
C GLN A 202 1.62 -1.37 -11.17
N ARG A 203 2.31 -2.17 -11.98
CA ARG A 203 3.78 -2.17 -12.00
C ARG A 203 4.35 -0.88 -12.56
N ALA A 204 5.51 -0.47 -12.05
CA ALA A 204 6.25 0.71 -12.50
C ALA A 204 6.52 0.73 -14.02
N ASP A 205 6.80 -0.44 -14.61
CA ASP A 205 7.04 -0.61 -16.05
C ASP A 205 5.79 -0.44 -16.94
N SER A 206 4.61 -0.30 -16.32
CA SER A 206 3.35 -0.07 -17.03
C SER A 206 3.01 1.42 -17.16
N LEU A 207 3.57 2.28 -16.30
CA LEU A 207 3.36 3.74 -16.35
C LEU A 207 3.72 4.39 -17.69
N PRO A 208 4.81 4.02 -18.41
CA PRO A 208 5.12 4.65 -19.70
C PRO A 208 4.00 4.60 -20.74
N ARG A 209 3.05 3.66 -20.63
CA ARG A 209 1.86 3.57 -21.50
C ARG A 209 0.57 4.12 -20.88
N PHE A 210 0.63 4.58 -19.63
CA PHE A 210 -0.52 5.13 -18.92
C PHE A 210 -0.49 6.66 -18.98
N ARG A 211 -1.46 7.24 -19.67
CA ARG A 211 -1.52 8.70 -19.84
C ARG A 211 -2.07 9.34 -18.57
N PRO A 212 -1.48 10.45 -18.11
CA PRO A 212 -2.08 11.23 -17.03
C PRO A 212 -3.51 11.62 -17.37
N LEU A 213 -4.37 11.63 -16.36
CA LEU A 213 -5.73 12.09 -16.45
C LEU A 213 -5.71 13.62 -16.63
N PRO A 214 -6.72 14.20 -17.31
CA PRO A 214 -6.85 15.64 -17.43
C PRO A 214 -6.96 16.34 -16.07
N ASP A 215 -7.50 15.65 -15.06
CA ASP A 215 -7.63 16.15 -13.69
C ASP A 215 -6.25 16.40 -13.05
N PRO A 216 -5.97 17.62 -12.56
CA PRO A 216 -4.72 17.92 -11.86
C PRO A 216 -4.63 17.24 -10.48
N ASP A 217 -5.74 17.01 -9.79
CA ASP A 217 -5.76 16.57 -8.39
C ASP A 217 -5.81 15.03 -8.29
N VAL A 218 -4.78 14.39 -8.86
CA VAL A 218 -4.63 12.93 -8.98
C VAL A 218 -3.22 12.49 -8.59
N VAL A 219 -3.13 11.43 -7.79
CA VAL A 219 -1.89 10.72 -7.44
C VAL A 219 -1.85 9.37 -8.16
N TYR A 220 -0.68 8.99 -8.67
CA TYR A 220 -0.50 7.76 -9.44
C TYR A 220 0.09 6.66 -8.58
N ALA A 221 -0.69 5.61 -8.39
CA ALA A 221 -0.34 4.44 -7.59
C ALA A 221 0.43 3.41 -8.41
N ILE A 222 1.54 2.93 -7.85
CA ILE A 222 2.25 1.75 -8.32
C ILE A 222 2.41 0.74 -7.19
N HIS A 223 2.41 -0.55 -7.56
CA HIS A 223 2.79 -1.63 -6.65
C HIS A 223 4.20 -2.09 -6.96
N PHE A 224 4.96 -2.42 -5.92
CA PHE A 224 6.35 -2.82 -6.05
C PHE A 224 6.67 -4.07 -5.25
N TYR A 225 6.84 -5.18 -5.97
CA TYR A 225 7.18 -6.49 -5.40
C TYR A 225 8.37 -7.14 -6.11
N ASP A 226 9.08 -6.41 -6.98
CA ASP A 226 10.23 -6.96 -7.69
C ASP A 226 11.49 -7.06 -6.80
N PRO A 227 12.33 -8.10 -6.99
CA PRO A 227 12.04 -9.30 -7.79
C PRO A 227 11.00 -10.19 -7.08
N MET A 228 9.94 -10.57 -7.78
CA MET A 228 8.85 -11.40 -7.23
C MET A 228 9.35 -12.71 -6.61
N VAL A 229 10.41 -13.32 -7.18
CA VAL A 229 11.01 -14.54 -6.63
C VAL A 229 11.61 -14.36 -5.24
N PHE A 230 12.01 -13.15 -4.87
CA PHE A 230 12.51 -12.83 -3.53
C PHE A 230 11.36 -12.38 -2.63
N THR A 231 10.61 -11.40 -3.15
CA THR A 231 9.20 -11.09 -2.91
C THR A 231 8.36 -12.06 -2.09
N HIS A 232 8.07 -13.14 -2.80
CA HIS A 232 6.99 -14.09 -2.55
C HIS A 232 7.53 -15.51 -2.35
N GLN A 233 8.82 -15.63 -2.02
CA GLN A 233 9.44 -16.91 -1.71
C GLN A 233 8.74 -17.60 -0.52
N ALA A 234 8.72 -18.93 -0.53
CA ALA A 234 7.88 -19.76 0.33
C ALA A 234 6.39 -19.36 0.24
N HIS A 235 5.92 -19.16 -1.00
CA HIS A 235 4.51 -18.86 -1.27
C HIS A 235 3.58 -19.86 -0.57
N TRP A 236 2.44 -19.39 -0.05
CA TRP A 236 1.55 -20.23 0.77
C TRP A 236 0.80 -21.28 -0.05
N ASP A 237 0.57 -21.03 -1.33
CA ASP A 237 0.02 -22.01 -2.25
C ASP A 237 1.12 -22.95 -2.74
N ALA A 238 1.00 -24.23 -2.40
CA ALA A 238 1.93 -25.29 -2.79
C ALA A 238 1.95 -25.56 -4.30
N GLN A 239 0.97 -25.06 -5.06
CA GLN A 239 0.95 -25.16 -6.52
C GLN A 239 1.73 -24.04 -7.21
N ASP A 240 2.01 -22.96 -6.49
CA ASP A 240 2.79 -21.84 -7.01
C ASP A 240 4.28 -22.21 -7.04
N PRO A 241 5.01 -22.04 -8.18
CA PRO A 241 6.44 -22.34 -8.23
C PRO A 241 7.30 -21.58 -7.21
N LEU A 242 6.86 -20.41 -6.73
CA LEU A 242 7.56 -19.64 -5.70
C LEU A 242 7.50 -20.31 -4.32
N HIS A 243 6.62 -21.29 -4.11
CA HIS A 243 6.60 -22.14 -2.92
C HIS A 243 7.95 -22.83 -2.68
N ASP A 244 8.58 -23.29 -3.77
CA ASP A 244 9.83 -24.06 -3.72
C ASP A 244 11.08 -23.22 -3.50
N ILE A 245 10.98 -21.90 -3.67
CA ILE A 245 12.09 -20.95 -3.48
C ILE A 245 12.06 -20.52 -2.01
N ILE A 246 13.13 -20.81 -1.26
CA ILE A 246 13.25 -20.50 0.17
C ILE A 246 14.68 -20.05 0.46
N ASP A 247 14.85 -19.13 1.41
CA ASP A 247 16.14 -18.59 1.85
C ASP A 247 16.96 -17.85 0.76
N LEU A 248 16.29 -17.38 -0.30
CA LEU A 248 16.92 -16.57 -1.35
C LEU A 248 17.35 -15.21 -0.76
N PRO A 249 18.66 -14.87 -0.75
CA PRO A 249 19.12 -13.59 -0.22
C PRO A 249 18.81 -12.40 -1.15
N TYR A 250 18.80 -11.20 -0.57
CA TYR A 250 18.70 -9.93 -1.28
C TYR A 250 19.83 -8.97 -0.85
N PRO A 251 20.49 -8.27 -1.79
CA PRO A 251 20.36 -8.37 -3.25
C PRO A 251 20.70 -9.76 -3.80
N ILE A 252 20.06 -10.17 -4.89
CA ILE A 252 20.35 -11.45 -5.54
C ILE A 252 21.71 -11.35 -6.24
N ASN A 253 22.61 -12.28 -5.94
CA ASN A 253 23.93 -12.33 -6.56
C ASN A 253 24.23 -13.76 -7.03
N ALA A 254 24.54 -13.91 -8.32
CA ALA A 254 24.88 -15.21 -8.90
C ALA A 254 26.09 -15.87 -8.20
N GLY A 255 27.05 -15.10 -7.69
CA GLY A 255 28.21 -15.63 -6.98
C GLY A 255 27.97 -16.00 -5.52
N ASP A 256 26.78 -15.73 -4.95
CA ASP A 256 26.48 -16.05 -3.56
C ASP A 256 26.33 -17.59 -3.39
N PRO A 257 27.09 -18.23 -2.48
CA PRO A 257 26.96 -19.65 -2.21
C PRO A 257 25.54 -20.11 -1.87
N LYS A 258 24.72 -19.27 -1.21
CA LYS A 258 23.32 -19.59 -0.90
C LYS A 258 22.45 -19.62 -2.16
N VAL A 259 22.66 -18.69 -3.08
CA VAL A 259 21.95 -18.67 -4.37
C VAL A 259 22.33 -19.89 -5.19
N GLN A 260 23.61 -20.26 -5.23
CA GLN A 260 24.08 -21.46 -5.93
C GLN A 260 23.55 -22.76 -5.31
N ALA A 261 23.54 -22.85 -3.98
CA ALA A 261 22.98 -24.01 -3.27
C ALA A 261 21.47 -24.16 -3.54
N LEU A 262 20.70 -23.06 -3.47
CA LEU A 262 19.26 -23.08 -3.79
C LEU A 262 19.02 -23.51 -5.24
N ARG A 263 19.78 -22.97 -6.18
CA ARG A 263 19.69 -23.34 -7.60
C ARG A 263 19.97 -24.83 -7.81
N GLN A 264 21.00 -25.37 -7.15
CA GLN A 264 21.34 -26.79 -7.20
C GLN A 264 20.24 -27.67 -6.57
N ASP A 265 19.68 -27.27 -5.43
CA ASP A 265 18.56 -27.97 -4.78
C ASP A 265 17.33 -28.06 -5.70
N LEU A 266 16.90 -26.93 -6.28
CA LEU A 266 15.78 -26.91 -7.23
C LEU A 266 16.01 -27.83 -8.42
N GLN A 267 17.25 -27.89 -8.92
CA GLN A 267 17.63 -28.81 -9.99
C GLN A 267 17.53 -30.28 -9.55
N LEU A 268 18.03 -30.63 -8.35
CA LEU A 268 17.99 -31.99 -7.81
C LEU A 268 16.56 -32.46 -7.52
N ARG A 269 15.68 -31.57 -7.07
CA ARG A 269 14.25 -31.86 -6.83
C ARG A 269 13.42 -31.90 -8.12
N GLY A 270 13.97 -31.50 -9.25
CA GLY A 270 13.24 -31.40 -10.51
C GLY A 270 12.19 -30.27 -10.51
N ALA A 271 12.36 -29.24 -9.67
CA ALA A 271 11.48 -28.08 -9.57
C ALA A 271 11.68 -27.10 -10.75
N THR A 272 11.39 -27.57 -11.96
CA THR A 272 11.78 -26.91 -13.23
C THR A 272 11.24 -25.49 -13.37
N LYS A 273 9.98 -25.24 -12.97
CA LYS A 273 9.36 -23.91 -13.03
C LYS A 273 10.05 -22.94 -12.08
N ALA A 274 10.24 -23.33 -10.81
CA ALA A 274 10.90 -22.53 -9.79
C ALA A 274 12.36 -22.21 -10.18
N LEU A 275 13.09 -23.21 -10.67
CA LEU A 275 14.45 -23.03 -11.19
C LEU A 275 14.48 -22.02 -12.35
N GLY A 276 13.55 -22.12 -13.30
CA GLY A 276 13.46 -21.16 -14.40
C GLY A 276 13.20 -19.73 -13.93
N MET A 277 12.29 -19.55 -12.97
CA MET A 277 12.01 -18.23 -12.37
C MET A 277 13.24 -17.67 -11.64
N LEU A 278 13.95 -18.51 -10.86
CA LEU A 278 15.17 -18.12 -10.18
C LEU A 278 16.26 -17.71 -11.19
N ASP A 279 16.45 -18.47 -12.27
CA ASP A 279 17.46 -18.17 -13.30
C ASP A 279 17.18 -16.84 -14.01
N VAL A 280 15.91 -16.54 -14.32
CA VAL A 280 15.49 -15.24 -14.86
C VAL A 280 15.81 -14.11 -13.88
N ALA A 281 15.55 -14.32 -12.59
CA ALA A 281 15.83 -13.30 -11.58
C ALA A 281 17.33 -13.08 -11.35
N ILE A 282 18.15 -14.13 -11.36
CA ILE A 282 19.62 -14.04 -11.29
C ILE A 282 20.16 -13.24 -12.49
N ALA A 283 19.62 -13.50 -13.69
CA ALA A 283 20.00 -12.75 -14.89
C ALA A 283 19.60 -11.28 -14.75
N ALA A 284 18.35 -11.00 -14.36
CA ALA A 284 17.83 -9.64 -14.19
C ALA A 284 18.58 -8.84 -13.11
N ALA A 285 19.06 -9.49 -12.05
CA ALA A 285 19.80 -8.84 -10.95
C ALA A 285 21.12 -8.20 -11.40
N LYS A 286 21.67 -8.57 -12.56
CA LYS A 286 22.85 -7.90 -13.14
C LYS A 286 22.54 -6.47 -13.57
N ASP A 287 21.40 -6.28 -14.22
CA ASP A 287 20.98 -4.98 -14.75
C ASP A 287 20.10 -4.19 -13.76
N LYS A 288 19.42 -4.91 -12.87
CA LYS A 288 18.52 -4.36 -11.86
C LYS A 288 18.87 -4.87 -10.44
N PRO A 289 20.05 -4.51 -9.92
CA PRO A 289 20.53 -5.01 -8.63
C PRO A 289 19.72 -4.49 -7.43
N GLY A 290 19.04 -3.35 -7.61
CA GLY A 290 18.30 -2.64 -6.58
C GLY A 290 16.97 -2.07 -7.09
N ALA A 291 16.17 -1.55 -6.16
CA ALA A 291 14.85 -0.97 -6.41
C ALA A 291 14.91 0.22 -7.39
N ASP A 292 16.01 0.98 -7.38
CA ASP A 292 16.23 2.14 -8.25
C ASP A 292 16.05 1.81 -9.74
N ARG A 293 16.58 0.67 -10.18
CA ARG A 293 16.49 0.24 -11.59
C ARG A 293 15.12 -0.29 -11.96
N TRP A 294 14.41 -0.91 -11.02
CA TRP A 294 13.04 -1.36 -11.25
C TRP A 294 12.05 -0.18 -11.29
N LEU A 295 12.29 0.85 -10.49
CA LEU A 295 11.43 2.04 -10.38
C LEU A 295 11.79 3.15 -11.38
N ALA A 296 12.89 3.01 -12.12
CA ALA A 296 13.31 3.99 -13.13
C ALA A 296 12.21 4.35 -14.16
N PRO A 297 11.39 3.42 -14.70
CA PRO A 297 10.31 3.79 -15.62
C PRO A 297 9.27 4.73 -14.99
N ALA A 298 8.93 4.52 -13.71
CA ALA A 298 8.01 5.38 -12.98
C ALA A 298 8.60 6.78 -12.74
N LEU A 299 9.90 6.86 -12.42
CA LEU A 299 10.59 8.14 -12.28
C LEU A 299 10.64 8.92 -13.60
N GLN A 300 10.95 8.25 -14.71
CA GLN A 300 10.95 8.87 -16.04
C GLN A 300 9.56 9.40 -16.39
N TRP A 301 8.52 8.63 -16.10
CA TRP A 301 7.13 9.05 -16.29
C TRP A 301 6.78 10.28 -15.45
N GLN A 302 7.15 10.30 -14.16
CA GLN A 302 6.94 11.48 -13.30
C GLN A 302 7.67 12.72 -13.85
N GLN A 303 8.91 12.57 -14.32
CA GLN A 303 9.68 13.68 -14.89
C GLN A 303 9.04 14.22 -16.17
N GLN A 304 8.48 13.34 -17.00
CA GLN A 304 7.80 13.71 -18.24
C GLN A 304 6.49 14.47 -17.97
N PHE A 305 5.71 14.04 -16.99
CA PHE A 305 4.33 14.51 -16.80
C PHE A 305 4.10 15.39 -15.57
N ALA A 306 5.11 15.54 -14.70
CA ALA A 306 5.04 16.32 -13.46
C ALA A 306 3.86 15.90 -12.56
N ARG A 307 3.65 14.58 -12.42
CA ARG A 307 2.57 13.99 -11.62
C ARG A 307 3.09 13.25 -10.39
N PRO A 308 2.37 13.32 -9.25
CA PRO A 308 2.80 12.68 -8.02
C PRO A 308 2.61 11.17 -8.10
N ILE A 309 3.54 10.43 -7.50
CA ILE A 309 3.52 8.97 -7.42
C ILE A 309 3.45 8.53 -5.95
N ILE A 310 2.75 7.43 -5.70
CA ILE A 310 2.74 6.68 -4.45
C ILE A 310 3.07 5.21 -4.73
N ILE A 311 3.94 4.61 -3.92
CA ILE A 311 4.12 3.15 -3.88
C ILE A 311 3.13 2.60 -2.85
N ASN A 312 1.87 2.41 -3.23
CA ASN A 312 0.81 2.11 -2.27
C ASN A 312 0.67 0.61 -1.92
N GLU A 313 1.45 -0.25 -2.57
CA GLU A 313 1.72 -1.60 -2.08
C GLU A 313 3.18 -2.01 -2.33
N PHE A 314 3.82 -2.55 -1.31
CA PHE A 314 5.12 -3.21 -1.38
C PHE A 314 5.34 -4.04 -0.12
N GLY A 315 6.07 -5.14 -0.24
CA GLY A 315 6.38 -5.98 0.92
C GLY A 315 7.20 -7.21 0.55
N VAL A 316 7.64 -7.94 1.57
CA VAL A 316 8.28 -9.26 1.42
C VAL A 316 7.61 -10.24 2.39
N LEU A 317 7.27 -11.44 1.91
CA LEU A 317 6.75 -12.52 2.76
C LEU A 317 7.74 -12.86 3.88
N LYS A 318 7.22 -13.07 5.09
CA LYS A 318 8.04 -13.44 6.26
C LYS A 318 8.54 -14.89 6.22
N ALA A 319 7.77 -15.77 5.58
CA ALA A 319 7.90 -17.21 5.75
C ALA A 319 9.24 -17.76 5.24
N GLY A 320 9.66 -17.36 4.03
CA GLY A 320 10.87 -17.90 3.40
C GLY A 320 12.04 -16.92 3.30
N ALA A 321 11.80 -15.61 3.44
CA ALA A 321 12.85 -14.62 3.19
C ALA A 321 13.81 -14.47 4.38
N PRO A 322 15.15 -14.53 4.16
CA PRO A 322 16.11 -14.30 5.25
C PRO A 322 15.88 -12.93 5.89
N ARG A 323 15.74 -12.90 7.22
CA ARG A 323 15.30 -11.71 7.97
C ARG A 323 16.07 -10.43 7.59
N ALA A 324 17.40 -10.53 7.50
CA ALA A 324 18.26 -9.41 7.14
C ALA A 324 18.05 -8.93 5.69
N SER A 325 17.82 -9.86 4.75
CA SER A 325 17.49 -9.54 3.35
C SER A 325 16.16 -8.80 3.26
N ARG A 326 15.14 -9.28 3.98
CA ARG A 326 13.82 -8.61 4.07
C ARG A 326 13.94 -7.18 4.61
N LEU A 327 14.69 -6.97 5.70
CA LEU A 327 14.90 -5.61 6.24
C LEU A 327 15.62 -4.68 5.26
N ARG A 328 16.66 -5.18 4.58
CA ARG A 328 17.38 -4.40 3.57
C ARG A 328 16.46 -3.96 2.43
N TRP A 329 15.69 -4.90 1.87
CA TRP A 329 14.77 -4.60 0.77
C TRP A 329 13.72 -3.55 1.18
N LEU A 330 13.09 -3.70 2.35
CA LEU A 330 12.10 -2.74 2.85
C LEU A 330 12.71 -1.34 3.07
N ALA A 331 13.93 -1.27 3.61
CA ALA A 331 14.63 -0.01 3.81
C ALA A 331 15.04 0.64 2.48
N GLU A 332 15.40 -0.15 1.48
CA GLU A 332 15.77 0.34 0.16
C GLU A 332 14.57 0.95 -0.58
N VAL A 333 13.42 0.29 -0.58
CA VAL A 333 12.19 0.80 -1.22
C VAL A 333 11.75 2.12 -0.60
N THR A 334 11.71 2.18 0.73
CA THR A 334 11.29 3.41 1.44
C THR A 334 12.35 4.51 1.40
N ALA A 335 13.64 4.18 1.28
CA ALA A 335 14.68 5.16 0.99
C ALA A 335 14.47 5.77 -0.40
N TYR A 336 14.28 4.93 -1.43
CA TYR A 336 14.01 5.40 -2.79
C TYR A 336 12.77 6.30 -2.85
N ALA A 337 11.64 5.86 -2.26
CA ALA A 337 10.43 6.68 -2.20
C ALA A 337 10.68 8.04 -1.54
N ARG A 338 11.41 8.06 -0.41
CA ARG A 338 11.76 9.31 0.27
C ARG A 338 12.64 10.22 -0.57
N ASP A 339 13.66 9.69 -1.24
CA ASP A 339 14.60 10.49 -2.05
C ASP A 339 13.90 11.16 -3.25
N HIS A 340 12.78 10.58 -3.72
CA HIS A 340 11.99 11.05 -4.86
C HIS A 340 10.66 11.75 -4.48
N CYS A 341 10.44 12.05 -3.20
CA CYS A 341 9.20 12.66 -2.70
C CYS A 341 7.93 11.83 -2.98
N TRP A 342 8.05 10.50 -3.06
CA TRP A 342 6.91 9.60 -3.24
C TRP A 342 6.35 9.17 -1.89
N GLY A 343 5.02 9.11 -1.80
CA GLY A 343 4.38 8.40 -0.70
C GLY A 343 4.64 6.90 -0.80
N TRP A 344 4.46 6.18 0.31
CA TRP A 344 4.53 4.73 0.31
C TRP A 344 3.59 4.13 1.34
N THR A 345 3.09 2.93 1.05
CA THR A 345 2.19 2.18 1.93
C THR A 345 2.58 0.71 1.96
N HIS A 346 3.10 0.27 3.10
CA HIS A 346 3.59 -1.11 3.27
C HIS A 346 2.43 -2.13 3.24
N TRP A 347 2.55 -3.16 2.42
CA TRP A 347 1.72 -4.35 2.46
C TRP A 347 2.35 -5.36 3.44
N GLU A 348 1.70 -5.77 4.53
CA GLU A 348 0.48 -5.22 5.13
C GLU A 348 0.61 -5.14 6.66
N LEU A 349 -0.51 -5.06 7.39
CA LEU A 349 -0.54 -4.87 8.84
C LEU A 349 -0.12 -6.12 9.63
N ALA A 350 -0.79 -7.27 9.50
CA ALA A 350 -0.66 -8.40 10.43
C ALA A 350 -0.58 -9.80 9.80
N GLN A 351 -0.79 -9.93 8.51
CA GLN A 351 -0.73 -11.18 7.76
C GLN A 351 0.71 -11.59 7.34
N GLY A 352 0.87 -12.27 6.20
CA GLY A 352 2.10 -12.91 5.74
C GLY A 352 3.24 -11.92 5.43
N PHE A 353 2.88 -10.69 5.08
CA PHE A 353 3.82 -9.59 4.88
C PHE A 353 3.92 -8.66 6.10
N GLY A 354 3.01 -8.81 7.07
CA GLY A 354 2.71 -7.91 8.18
C GLY A 354 3.87 -7.14 8.83
N LEU A 355 3.62 -5.90 9.24
CA LEU A 355 4.51 -5.15 10.14
C LEU A 355 4.28 -5.50 11.62
N VAL A 356 3.15 -6.13 11.96
CA VAL A 356 2.82 -6.59 13.31
C VAL A 356 3.36 -8.01 13.52
N ASP A 357 3.99 -8.21 14.67
CA ASP A 357 4.37 -9.53 15.15
C ASP A 357 3.12 -10.23 15.72
N ARG A 358 2.77 -11.38 15.14
CA ARG A 358 1.56 -12.14 15.50
C ARG A 358 1.59 -12.71 16.91
N ASN A 359 2.76 -12.93 17.49
CA ASN A 359 2.91 -13.50 18.84
C ASN A 359 2.68 -12.44 19.92
N THR A 360 3.11 -11.21 19.65
CA THR A 360 3.04 -10.10 20.61
C THR A 360 1.88 -9.13 20.37
N GLY A 361 1.31 -9.13 19.16
CA GLY A 361 0.32 -8.15 18.72
C GLY A 361 0.86 -6.73 18.60
N ARG A 362 2.20 -6.57 18.58
CA ARG A 362 2.89 -5.27 18.54
C ARG A 362 3.63 -5.06 17.22
N PRO A 363 3.88 -3.82 16.80
CA PRO A 363 4.73 -3.54 15.64
C PRO A 363 6.13 -4.12 15.83
N ASP A 364 6.65 -4.82 14.81
CA ASP A 364 8.02 -5.34 14.81
C ASP A 364 9.01 -4.15 14.74
N PRO A 365 9.85 -3.95 15.77
CA PRO A 365 10.68 -2.76 15.87
C PRO A 365 11.72 -2.66 14.75
N ASP A 366 12.19 -3.78 14.21
CA ASP A 366 13.20 -3.80 13.15
C ASP A 366 12.56 -3.50 11.80
N VAL A 367 11.35 -4.02 11.55
CA VAL A 367 10.55 -3.65 10.36
C VAL A 367 10.22 -2.16 10.40
N MET A 368 9.77 -1.64 11.54
CA MET A 368 9.46 -0.22 11.69
C MET A 368 10.70 0.66 11.43
N ARG A 369 11.88 0.27 11.93
CA ARG A 369 13.14 0.97 11.64
C ARG A 369 13.53 0.90 10.16
N ALA A 370 13.31 -0.23 9.50
CA ALA A 370 13.56 -0.35 8.06
C ALA A 370 12.65 0.59 7.25
N LEU A 371 11.34 0.58 7.52
CA LEU A 371 10.36 1.39 6.79
C LEU A 371 10.50 2.89 7.03
N LEU A 372 10.69 3.31 8.28
CA LEU A 372 10.79 4.73 8.63
C LEU A 372 12.20 5.29 8.36
N GLY A 373 13.20 4.41 8.23
CA GLY A 373 14.61 4.71 8.21
C GLY A 373 15.13 5.26 9.55
N ALA A 374 16.45 5.45 9.64
CA ALA A 374 17.02 6.15 10.78
C ALA A 374 16.55 7.61 10.79
N THR A 375 16.12 8.10 11.94
CA THR A 375 16.02 9.55 12.19
C THR A 375 17.42 10.12 12.04
N ARG A 376 17.68 10.85 10.94
CA ARG A 376 18.91 11.66 10.85
C ARG A 376 18.89 12.60 12.05
N PRO A 377 19.89 12.59 12.96
CA PRO A 377 19.96 13.59 14.00
C PRO A 377 20.01 14.94 13.28
N GLY A 378 19.03 15.80 13.58
CA GLY A 378 18.89 17.11 12.97
C GLY A 378 20.22 17.86 13.05
N ARG A 379 20.66 18.44 11.93
CA ARG A 379 21.67 19.49 11.96
C ARG A 379 21.09 20.59 12.87
N ARG A 380 21.73 20.78 14.02
CA ARG A 380 21.48 21.90 14.92
C ARG A 380 21.78 23.21 14.23
#